data_AF-A0A818FG51-F1
#
_entry.id   AF-A0A818FG51-F1
#
_cell.length_a   1.000
_cell.length_b   1.000
_cell.length_c   1.000
_cell.angle_alpha   90.00
_cell.angle_beta   90.00
_cell.angle_gamma   90.00
#
_symmetry.space_group_name_H-M   'P 1'
#
loop_
_entity.id
_entity.type
_entity.pdbx_description
1 polymer ?
#
loop_
_entity_poly.entity_id
_entity_poly.type
_entity_poly.pdbx_seq_one_letter_code
_entity_poly.pdbx_strand_id
1 'polypeptide(L)'
;MFYQKGENKNGGVLVLVRLYIQATRIECKLHNVCVLDIKGEEILRIIGVYAPNIKPHPYTDSPFIDYDNVDEPIPEVKLDELELTVQTKRKKKSLDAHGISNFMFNFLDQGHWSLFLKLFNHSFQTAIMPKAWKDTRMVLLAKNEPICSPSLTRPISLIDSFLK
;
A
#
# COMPACT_ATOMS: atom_id res chain seq x y z
N MET A 1 -25.29 -1.64 -13.60
CA MET A 1 -24.20 -2.36 -14.29
C MET A 1 -23.39 -1.33 -15.07
N PHE A 2 -22.07 -1.32 -14.91
CA PHE A 2 -21.17 -0.40 -15.60
C PHE A 2 -20.15 -1.19 -16.41
N TYR A 3 -19.99 -0.84 -17.68
CA TYR A 3 -19.15 -1.59 -18.59
C TYR A 3 -18.32 -0.63 -19.45
N GLN A 4 -17.01 -0.86 -19.48
CA GLN A 4 -16.10 -0.26 -20.43
C GLN A 4 -15.62 -1.35 -21.37
N LYS A 5 -15.95 -1.21 -22.66
CA LYS A 5 -15.41 -2.07 -23.69
C LYS A 5 -13.89 -1.92 -23.74
N GLY A 6 -13.21 -3.05 -23.73
CA GLY A 6 -11.76 -3.18 -23.81
C GLY A 6 -11.31 -3.77 -25.13
N GLU A 7 -10.00 -3.95 -25.26
CA GLU A 7 -9.34 -4.47 -26.46
C GLU A 7 -9.08 -5.99 -26.38
N ASN A 8 -9.41 -6.63 -25.26
CA ASN A 8 -9.14 -8.04 -25.02
C ASN A 8 -10.28 -8.97 -25.51
N LYS A 9 -9.97 -10.28 -25.63
CA LYS A 9 -10.91 -11.33 -26.07
C LYS A 9 -12.16 -11.50 -25.19
N ASN A 10 -12.10 -11.03 -23.94
CA ASN A 10 -13.18 -11.10 -22.95
C ASN A 10 -13.98 -9.78 -22.87
N GLY A 11 -13.70 -8.81 -23.75
CA GLY A 11 -14.57 -7.66 -24.01
C GLY A 11 -14.35 -6.42 -23.14
N GLY A 12 -13.63 -6.47 -22.02
CA GLY A 12 -13.30 -5.25 -21.23
C GLY A 12 -13.48 -5.38 -19.72
N VAL A 13 -13.87 -4.28 -19.06
CA VAL A 13 -14.10 -4.21 -17.61
C VAL A 13 -15.59 -4.13 -17.32
N LEU A 14 -16.08 -5.02 -16.46
CA LEU A 14 -17.46 -5.05 -15.97
C LEU A 14 -17.47 -4.80 -14.45
N VAL A 15 -18.28 -3.83 -14.00
CA VAL A 15 -18.54 -3.57 -12.59
C VAL A 15 -20.03 -3.77 -12.30
N LEU A 16 -20.34 -4.70 -11.41
CA LEU A 16 -21.68 -4.99 -10.92
C LEU A 16 -21.90 -4.29 -9.58
N VAL A 17 -23.01 -3.56 -9.48
CA VAL A 17 -23.36 -2.77 -8.30
C VAL A 17 -24.78 -3.18 -7.89
N ARG A 18 -25.00 -3.39 -6.59
CA ARG A 18 -26.32 -3.73 -6.05
C ARG A 18 -27.32 -2.59 -6.30
N LEU A 19 -28.60 -2.93 -6.49
CA LEU A 19 -29.66 -2.00 -6.89
C LEU A 19 -29.81 -0.76 -5.98
N TYR A 20 -29.55 -0.91 -4.69
CA TYR A 20 -29.74 0.16 -3.70
C TYR A 20 -28.49 1.02 -3.48
N ILE A 21 -27.39 0.74 -4.18
CA ILE A 21 -26.17 1.53 -4.08
C ILE A 21 -26.21 2.59 -5.18
N GLN A 22 -26.19 3.87 -4.78
CA GLN A 22 -26.05 4.97 -5.73
C GLN A 22 -24.64 4.98 -6.28
N ALA A 23 -24.51 4.85 -7.61
CA ALA A 23 -23.21 4.89 -8.26
C ALA A 23 -23.26 5.67 -9.57
N THR A 24 -22.20 6.40 -9.87
CA THR A 24 -22.06 7.22 -11.08
C THR A 24 -20.79 6.83 -11.81
N ARG A 25 -20.90 6.52 -13.10
CA ARG A 25 -19.72 6.26 -13.93
C ARG A 25 -19.01 7.57 -14.22
N ILE A 26 -17.69 7.56 -14.06
CA ILE A 26 -16.84 8.66 -14.50
C ILE A 26 -16.36 8.34 -15.91
N GLU A 27 -16.54 9.31 -16.82
CA GLU A 27 -16.06 9.17 -18.19
C GLU A 27 -14.54 9.02 -18.20
N CYS A 28 -14.06 7.96 -18.84
CA CYS A 28 -12.64 7.68 -18.97
C CYS A 28 -12.34 7.32 -20.42
N LYS A 29 -11.34 7.97 -21.02
CA LYS A 29 -10.91 7.72 -22.40
C LYS A 29 -9.95 6.52 -22.51
N LEU A 30 -9.54 5.94 -21.39
CA LEU A 30 -8.61 4.81 -21.37
C LEU A 30 -9.34 3.51 -21.65
N HIS A 31 -8.86 2.78 -22.66
CA HIS A 31 -9.32 1.42 -22.93
C HIS A 31 -9.04 0.50 -21.74
N ASN A 32 -9.92 -0.49 -21.51
CA ASN A 32 -9.81 -1.44 -20.41
C ASN A 32 -9.82 -0.82 -18.99
N VAL A 33 -10.35 0.41 -18.83
CA VAL A 33 -10.50 1.06 -17.51
C VAL A 33 -11.95 1.48 -17.29
N CYS A 34 -12.58 1.02 -16.21
CA CYS A 34 -13.90 1.47 -15.77
C CYS A 34 -13.77 2.20 -14.43
N VAL A 35 -14.16 3.47 -14.39
CA VAL A 35 -14.15 4.29 -13.17
C VAL A 35 -15.59 4.53 -12.70
N LEU A 36 -15.81 4.34 -11.42
CA LEU A 36 -17.11 4.46 -10.78
C LEU A 36 -17.00 5.18 -9.43
N ASP A 37 -17.85 6.16 -9.21
CA ASP A 37 -18.06 6.75 -7.89
C ASP A 37 -19.26 6.10 -7.23
N ILE A 38 -19.08 5.54 -6.03
CA ILE A 38 -20.15 5.07 -5.15
C ILE A 38 -20.46 6.20 -4.16
N LYS A 39 -21.73 6.60 -4.08
CA LYS A 39 -22.21 7.64 -3.17
C LYS A 39 -22.64 6.98 -1.85
N GLY A 40 -21.94 7.31 -0.76
CA GLY A 40 -22.36 7.05 0.62
C GLY A 40 -22.28 8.35 1.44
N GLU A 41 -21.94 8.24 2.72
CA GLU A 41 -21.56 9.41 3.54
C GLU A 41 -20.32 10.12 2.97
N GLU A 42 -19.44 9.35 2.35
CA GLU A 42 -18.32 9.82 1.52
C GLU A 42 -18.41 9.22 0.11
N ILE A 43 -17.69 9.82 -0.85
CA ILE A 43 -17.59 9.28 -2.21
C ILE A 43 -16.45 8.28 -2.27
N LEU A 44 -16.77 7.00 -2.49
CA LEU A 44 -15.78 5.96 -2.75
C LEU A 44 -15.59 5.79 -4.26
N ARG A 45 -14.37 6.04 -4.76
CA ARG A 45 -14.03 5.84 -6.17
C ARG A 45 -13.42 4.47 -6.40
N ILE A 46 -14.08 3.64 -7.21
CA ILE A 46 -13.59 2.35 -7.68
C ILE A 46 -13.01 2.51 -9.09
N ILE A 47 -11.79 2.02 -9.29
CA ILE A 47 -11.12 1.98 -10.58
C ILE A 47 -10.86 0.51 -10.93
N GLY A 48 -11.66 -0.03 -11.85
CA GLY A 48 -11.45 -1.35 -12.41
C GLY A 48 -10.51 -1.24 -13.62
N VAL A 49 -9.36 -1.89 -13.56
CA VAL A 49 -8.41 -1.99 -14.68
C VAL A 49 -8.32 -3.44 -15.10
N TYR A 50 -8.49 -3.69 -16.40
CA TYR A 50 -8.19 -4.99 -16.98
C TYR A 50 -6.92 -4.88 -17.82
N ALA A 51 -5.96 -5.77 -17.58
CA ALA A 51 -4.73 -5.81 -18.35
C ALA A 51 -4.99 -6.46 -19.73
N PRO A 52 -4.65 -5.81 -20.85
CA PRO A 52 -4.79 -6.42 -22.17
C PRO A 52 -3.92 -7.68 -22.28
N ASN A 53 -4.29 -8.60 -23.19
CA ASN A 53 -3.53 -9.84 -23.48
C ASN A 53 -2.19 -9.56 -24.21
N ILE A 54 -1.50 -8.46 -23.91
CA ILE A 54 -0.17 -8.19 -24.45
C ILE A 54 0.80 -9.03 -23.65
N LYS A 55 1.39 -10.03 -24.31
CA LYS A 55 2.52 -10.79 -23.77
C LYS A 55 3.84 -10.22 -24.32
N PRO A 56 4.88 -10.08 -23.48
CA PRO A 56 4.91 -10.38 -22.05
C PRO A 56 4.26 -9.27 -21.22
N HIS A 57 3.43 -9.67 -20.25
CA HIS A 57 2.80 -8.77 -19.29
C HIS A 57 3.77 -8.43 -18.14
N PRO A 58 4.07 -7.15 -17.88
CA PRO A 58 5.16 -6.75 -16.98
C PRO A 58 4.98 -7.20 -15.52
N TYR A 59 3.78 -7.57 -15.10
CA TYR A 59 3.49 -7.99 -13.72
C TYR A 59 3.23 -9.49 -13.55
N THR A 60 3.01 -10.24 -14.64
CA THR A 60 2.71 -11.70 -14.58
C THR A 60 3.70 -12.53 -15.37
N ASP A 61 4.32 -11.93 -16.38
CA ASP A 61 5.38 -12.52 -17.19
C ASP A 61 6.73 -11.86 -16.85
N SER A 62 6.85 -11.29 -15.64
CA SER A 62 8.15 -10.90 -15.10
C SER A 62 9.03 -12.15 -15.07
N PRO A 63 10.31 -12.06 -15.47
CA PRO A 63 11.22 -13.19 -15.36
C PRO A 63 11.23 -13.67 -13.91
N PHE A 64 11.34 -14.99 -13.73
CA PHE A 64 11.63 -15.54 -12.41
C PHE A 64 12.89 -14.84 -11.89
N ILE A 65 12.74 -14.15 -10.77
CA ILE A 65 13.88 -13.60 -10.06
C ILE A 65 14.55 -14.82 -9.42
N ASP A 66 15.69 -15.21 -9.97
CA ASP A 66 16.59 -16.14 -9.30
C ASP A 66 17.11 -15.41 -8.07
N TYR A 67 16.66 -15.83 -6.89
CA TYR A 67 17.15 -15.26 -5.64
C TYR A 67 18.37 -16.07 -5.25
N ASP A 68 19.53 -15.43 -5.17
CA ASP A 68 20.79 -16.13 -4.90
C ASP A 68 20.82 -16.87 -3.54
N ASN A 69 19.81 -16.64 -2.67
CA ASN A 69 19.79 -17.07 -1.26
C ASN A 69 18.46 -17.72 -0.82
N VAL A 70 17.73 -18.44 -1.71
CA VAL A 70 16.44 -19.08 -1.35
C VAL A 70 16.58 -20.05 -0.17
N ASP A 71 17.70 -20.75 -0.08
CA ASP A 71 17.96 -21.78 0.93
C ASP A 71 18.69 -21.24 2.18
N GLU A 72 19.05 -19.94 2.20
CA GLU A 72 19.73 -19.36 3.35
C GLU A 72 18.71 -19.01 4.45
N PRO A 73 18.93 -19.45 5.69
CA PRO A 73 18.07 -19.06 6.80
C PRO A 73 18.20 -17.56 7.04
N ILE A 74 17.07 -16.86 7.10
CA ILE A 74 17.05 -15.45 7.47
C ILE A 74 17.57 -15.33 8.92
N PRO A 75 18.66 -14.60 9.17
CA PRO A 75 19.19 -14.46 10.52
C PRO A 75 18.18 -13.70 11.39
N GLU A 76 18.09 -14.09 12.66
CA GLU A 76 17.30 -13.34 13.63
C GLU A 76 17.89 -11.95 13.83
N VAL A 77 17.00 -10.95 13.83
CA VAL A 77 17.34 -9.59 14.23
C VAL A 77 17.71 -9.61 15.70
N LYS A 78 18.78 -8.89 16.04
CA LYS A 78 19.22 -8.72 17.43
C LYS A 78 18.66 -7.42 18.02
N LEU A 79 18.61 -7.40 19.35
CA LEU A 79 18.07 -6.26 20.09
C LEU A 79 18.88 -4.97 19.82
N ASP A 80 20.20 -5.07 19.80
CA ASP A 80 21.10 -3.95 19.53
C ASP A 80 20.94 -3.41 18.10
N GLU A 81 20.71 -4.28 17.11
CA GLU A 81 20.41 -3.87 15.74
C GLU A 81 19.08 -3.09 15.66
N LEU A 82 18.06 -3.56 16.37
CA LEU A 82 16.76 -2.90 16.44
C LEU A 82 16.87 -1.53 17.12
N GLU A 83 17.54 -1.46 18.27
CA GLU A 83 17.77 -0.20 18.99
C GLU A 83 18.62 0.78 18.16
N LEU A 84 19.69 0.30 17.53
CA LEU A 84 20.56 1.13 16.68
C LEU A 84 19.79 1.70 15.48
N THR A 85 18.92 0.90 14.85
CA THR A 85 18.06 1.35 13.74
C THR A 85 17.17 2.52 14.18
N VAL A 86 16.61 2.43 15.38
CA VAL A 86 15.74 3.46 15.95
C VAL A 86 16.53 4.69 16.38
N GLN A 87 17.75 4.55 16.87
CA GLN A 87 18.59 5.68 17.28
C GLN A 87 19.17 6.45 16.09
N THR A 88 19.53 5.73 15.03
CA THR A 88 20.13 6.30 13.81
C THR A 88 19.09 6.83 12.81
N LYS A 89 17.80 6.57 13.06
CA LYS A 89 16.71 7.10 12.24
C LYS A 89 16.85 8.61 12.07
N ARG A 90 16.70 9.11 10.84
CA ARG A 90 16.66 10.56 10.61
C ARG A 90 15.50 11.15 11.40
N LYS A 91 15.77 12.22 12.16
CA LYS A 91 14.74 13.01 12.87
C LYS A 91 13.82 13.68 11.84
N LYS A 92 12.87 12.92 11.29
CA LYS A 92 11.84 13.44 10.39
C LYS A 92 10.67 13.96 11.22
N LYS A 93 10.13 15.11 10.81
CA LYS A 93 8.94 15.74 11.42
C LYS A 93 7.61 15.11 10.94
N SER A 94 7.68 14.19 9.97
CA SER A 94 6.50 13.54 9.42
C SER A 94 5.79 12.73 10.52
N LEU A 95 4.49 12.96 10.61
CA LEU A 95 3.61 12.20 11.48
C LEU A 95 3.02 11.03 10.69
N ASP A 96 2.63 9.97 11.39
CA ASP A 96 1.79 8.93 10.82
C ASP A 96 0.34 9.42 10.64
N ALA A 97 -0.56 8.51 10.24
CA ALA A 97 -1.95 8.86 9.98
C ALA A 97 -2.73 9.32 11.23
N HIS A 98 -2.20 9.08 12.43
CA HIS A 98 -2.80 9.46 13.72
C HIS A 98 -2.12 10.66 14.36
N GLY A 99 -1.18 11.29 13.66
CA GLY A 99 -0.43 12.43 14.18
C GLY A 99 0.73 12.02 15.09
N ILE A 100 1.16 10.76 15.06
CA ILE A 100 2.23 10.24 15.91
C ILE A 100 3.56 10.30 15.17
N SER A 101 4.59 10.84 15.81
CA SER A 101 5.94 10.90 15.26
C SER A 101 6.75 9.67 15.65
N ASN A 102 7.67 9.25 14.78
CA ASN A 102 8.71 8.26 15.11
C ASN A 102 9.58 8.67 16.31
N PHE A 103 9.53 9.92 16.76
CA PHE A 103 10.13 10.32 18.04
C PHE A 103 9.59 9.51 19.23
N MET A 104 8.35 9.00 19.15
CA MET A 104 7.73 8.20 20.21
C MET A 104 8.51 6.93 20.58
N PHE A 105 9.25 6.35 19.63
CA PHE A 105 10.11 5.20 19.91
C PHE A 105 11.14 5.48 21.02
N ASN A 106 11.53 6.73 21.23
CA ASN A 106 12.51 7.08 22.27
C ASN A 106 11.95 6.98 23.70
N PHE A 107 10.63 6.79 23.86
CA PHE A 107 9.98 6.64 25.17
C PHE A 107 9.60 5.19 25.48
N LEU A 108 9.92 4.25 24.60
CA LEU A 108 9.67 2.84 24.84
C LEU A 108 10.65 2.30 25.88
N ASP A 109 10.12 1.53 26.83
CA ASP A 109 10.92 0.80 27.79
C ASP A 109 11.48 -0.51 27.20
N GLN A 110 12.32 -1.19 27.98
CA GLN A 110 12.93 -2.46 27.57
C GLN A 110 11.91 -3.57 27.27
N GLY A 111 10.77 -3.55 27.94
CA GLY A 111 9.70 -4.53 27.75
C GLY A 111 9.09 -4.42 26.35
N HIS A 112 8.83 -3.19 25.89
CA HIS A 112 8.33 -2.93 24.55
C HIS A 112 9.36 -3.33 23.48
N TRP A 113 10.64 -3.01 23.68
CA TRP A 113 11.70 -3.42 22.74
C TRP A 113 11.80 -4.94 22.60
N SER A 114 11.72 -5.65 23.72
CA SER A 114 11.73 -7.12 23.73
C SER A 114 10.52 -7.71 22.99
N LEU A 115 9.35 -7.07 23.09
CA LEU A 115 8.15 -7.48 22.37
C LEU A 115 8.29 -7.24 20.86
N PHE A 116 8.77 -6.06 20.46
CA PHE A 116 9.03 -5.74 19.05
C PHE A 116 10.00 -6.72 18.42
N LEU A 117 11.09 -7.04 19.11
CA LEU A 117 12.09 -8.00 18.64
C LEU A 117 11.47 -9.36 18.34
N LYS A 118 10.68 -9.90 19.28
CA LYS A 118 9.96 -11.16 19.11
C LYS A 118 9.00 -11.11 17.93
N LEU A 119 8.27 -10.00 17.76
CA LEU A 119 7.33 -9.81 16.66
C LEU A 119 8.03 -9.79 15.30
N PHE A 120 9.14 -9.06 15.16
CA PHE A 120 9.92 -9.01 13.92
C PHE A 120 10.49 -10.38 13.56
N ASN A 121 11.17 -11.05 14.50
CA ASN A 121 11.77 -12.35 14.24
C ASN A 121 10.70 -13.40 13.90
N HIS A 122 9.57 -13.39 14.60
CA HIS A 122 8.45 -14.27 14.26
C HIS A 122 7.90 -14.00 12.85
N SER A 123 7.80 -12.72 12.46
CA SER A 123 7.32 -12.33 11.13
C SER A 123 8.29 -12.77 10.03
N PHE A 124 9.60 -12.67 10.26
CA PHE A 124 10.62 -13.15 9.31
C PHE A 124 10.61 -14.67 9.18
N GLN A 125 10.49 -15.40 10.29
CA GLN A 125 10.47 -16.87 10.29
C GLN A 125 9.23 -17.47 9.63
N THR A 126 8.08 -16.83 9.82
CA THR A 126 6.79 -17.36 9.31
C THR A 126 6.36 -16.75 7.98
N ALA A 127 7.03 -15.70 7.53
CA ALA A 127 6.57 -14.83 6.45
C ALA A 127 5.16 -14.23 6.68
N ILE A 128 4.69 -14.18 7.93
CA ILE A 128 3.39 -13.63 8.31
C ILE A 128 3.58 -12.29 9.01
N MET A 129 3.13 -11.22 8.35
CA MET A 129 3.12 -9.87 8.91
C MET A 129 1.79 -9.56 9.60
N PRO A 130 1.79 -8.78 10.71
CA PRO A 130 0.58 -8.29 11.34
C PRO A 130 -0.36 -7.63 10.32
N LYS A 131 -1.65 -7.93 10.38
CA LYS A 131 -2.64 -7.37 9.44
C LYS A 131 -2.62 -5.84 9.44
N ALA A 132 -2.49 -5.24 10.64
CA ALA A 132 -2.40 -3.80 10.81
C ALA A 132 -1.22 -3.15 10.07
N TRP A 133 -0.13 -3.87 9.79
CA TRP A 133 1.00 -3.34 9.01
C TRP A 133 0.75 -3.35 7.50
N LYS A 134 -0.28 -4.07 7.05
CA LYS A 134 -0.72 -4.13 5.65
C LYS A 134 -1.73 -3.01 5.33
N ASP A 135 -2.40 -2.50 6.35
CA ASP A 135 -3.32 -1.37 6.22
C ASP A 135 -2.51 -0.06 6.21
N THR A 136 -2.61 0.70 5.13
CA THR A 136 -1.86 1.95 4.96
C THR A 136 -2.74 3.06 4.42
N ARG A 137 -2.50 4.29 4.87
CA ARG A 137 -3.15 5.47 4.30
C ARG A 137 -2.27 6.06 3.20
N MET A 138 -2.88 6.32 2.05
CA MET A 138 -2.20 6.97 0.93
C MET A 138 -2.34 8.48 1.06
N VAL A 139 -1.20 9.17 1.13
CA VAL A 139 -1.12 10.64 1.11
C VAL A 139 -0.47 11.08 -0.19
N LEU A 140 -1.06 12.08 -0.85
CA LEU A 140 -0.53 12.66 -2.08
C LEU A 140 0.35 13.86 -1.73
N LEU A 141 1.67 13.74 -1.92
CA LEU A 141 2.59 14.87 -1.76
C LEU A 141 2.79 15.59 -3.08
N ALA A 142 2.51 16.89 -3.13
CA ALA A 142 2.86 17.72 -4.28
C ALA A 142 4.36 17.64 -4.60
N LYS A 143 4.72 17.49 -5.88
CA LYS A 143 6.14 17.47 -6.30
C LYS A 143 6.79 18.85 -6.14
N ASN A 144 6.10 19.90 -6.59
CA ASN A 144 6.61 21.27 -6.65
C ASN A 144 5.58 22.24 -6.04
N GLU A 145 4.43 22.38 -6.70
CA GLU A 145 3.40 23.38 -6.35
C GLU A 145 2.41 22.83 -5.31
N PRO A 146 2.11 23.57 -4.24
CA PRO A 146 1.25 23.09 -3.14
C PRO A 146 -0.18 22.76 -3.59
N ILE A 147 -0.68 23.41 -4.64
CA ILE A 147 -1.97 23.11 -5.27
C ILE A 147 -1.67 22.62 -6.69
N CYS A 148 -1.89 21.33 -6.93
CA CYS A 148 -1.63 20.73 -8.23
C CYS A 148 -2.61 19.58 -8.54
N SER A 149 -2.65 19.18 -9.81
CA SER A 149 -3.43 18.01 -10.23
C SER A 149 -2.82 16.72 -9.67
N PRO A 150 -3.62 15.64 -9.48
CA PRO A 150 -3.13 14.39 -8.88
C PRO A 150 -1.92 13.77 -9.61
N SER A 151 -1.78 13.95 -10.93
CA SER A 151 -0.63 13.44 -11.70
C SER A 151 0.70 14.12 -11.37
N LEU A 152 0.65 15.30 -10.75
CA LEU A 152 1.81 16.06 -10.27
C LEU A 152 2.14 15.80 -8.80
N THR A 153 1.48 14.80 -8.19
CA THR A 153 1.77 14.36 -6.82
C THR A 153 2.62 13.08 -6.82
N ARG A 154 3.21 12.78 -5.67
CA ARG A 154 3.85 11.50 -5.33
C ARG A 154 2.95 10.82 -4.30
N PRO A 155 2.33 9.68 -4.62
CA PRO A 155 1.61 8.90 -3.61
C PRO A 155 2.63 8.31 -2.64
N ILE A 156 2.36 8.46 -1.34
CA ILE A 156 3.13 7.85 -0.26
C ILE A 156 2.18 7.08 0.63
N SER A 157 2.52 5.82 0.88
CA SER A 157 1.87 4.97 1.87
C SER A 157 2.46 5.26 3.25
N LEU A 158 1.64 5.78 4.16
CA LEU A 158 2.02 5.95 5.57
C LEU A 158 1.66 4.68 6.33
N ILE A 159 2.65 4.13 7.03
CA ILE A 159 2.47 2.99 7.93
C ILE A 159 2.27 3.56 9.34
N ASP A 160 1.23 3.10 10.01
CA ASP A 160 0.96 3.49 11.38
C ASP A 160 2.04 2.92 12.30
N SER A 161 2.72 3.81 13.04
CA SER A 161 3.80 3.40 13.94
C SER A 161 3.26 2.88 15.26
N PHE A 162 2.09 3.36 15.65
CA PHE A 162 1.39 2.97 16.87
C PHE A 162 -0.10 2.83 16.57
N LEU A 163 -0.69 1.71 16.96
CA LEU A 163 -2.14 1.55 16.95
C LEU A 163 -2.70 2.26 18.18
N LYS A 164 -3.78 3.01 17.96
CA LYS A 164 -4.54 3.68 19.03
C LYS A 164 -5.64 2.78 19.56
#